data_AF-A0A2E3H1T5-F1
#
_entry.id   AF-A0A2E3H1T5-F1
#
_cell.length_a   1.000
_cell.length_b   1.000
_cell.length_c   1.000
_cell.angle_alpha   90.00
_cell.angle_beta   90.00
_cell.angle_gamma   90.00
#
_symmetry.space_group_name_H-M   'P 1'
#
loop_
_entity.id
_entity.type
_entity.pdbx_description
1 polymer ?
#
loop_
_entity_poly.entity_id
_entity_poly.type
_entity_poly.pdbx_seq_one_letter_code
_entity_poly.pdbx_strand_id
1 'polypeptide(L)'
;MPISKPGGAGRAKATPVLSGLLALGVTAACEGDFANLATPGGAAKGVALDAVAIADGAIVLRGPAGYCVDAKSVRARGDRQFALLAQCDLLNSGEVEGVTTLSVLTVTAVRSGSEGPLPSAQQIAAPFGPTQVLNSTRRRDIQLVQLSSGGDSVTELADPVHWRGVFRIAGYTLGLAAYSAEDGEGSGRAGRDLLLSLADNIRKSSTAGGTGDTIGTQRPGS
;
A
#
# COMPACT_ATOMS: atom_id res chain seq x y z
N MET A 1 17.19 29.90 81.31
CA MET A 1 16.75 30.83 80.24
C MET A 1 15.55 30.21 79.54
N PRO A 2 14.42 30.91 79.46
CA PRO A 2 13.15 30.37 78.96
C PRO A 2 12.78 30.93 77.57
N ILE A 3 11.63 30.47 77.06
CA ILE A 3 10.73 31.11 76.08
C ILE A 3 10.94 30.75 74.60
N SER A 4 10.11 29.81 74.15
CA SER A 4 9.57 29.74 72.79
C SER A 4 8.76 30.98 72.44
N LYS A 5 8.87 31.47 71.20
CA LYS A 5 7.87 32.33 70.55
C LYS A 5 7.96 32.23 69.00
N PRO A 6 6.92 32.66 68.26
CA PRO A 6 6.30 31.89 67.18
C PRO A 6 6.18 32.70 65.87
N GLY A 7 5.41 32.17 64.91
CA GLY A 7 4.79 32.98 63.85
C GLY A 7 5.30 32.64 62.45
N GLY A 8 4.47 32.54 61.42
CA GLY A 8 3.04 32.79 61.34
C GLY A 8 2.50 32.22 60.03
N ALA A 9 1.35 31.57 60.10
CA ALA A 9 0.59 31.20 58.93
C ALA A 9 -0.21 32.42 58.47
N GLY A 10 0.34 33.16 57.51
CA GLY A 10 -0.37 34.21 56.79
C GLY A 10 -1.40 33.58 55.85
N ARG A 11 -2.68 33.63 56.23
CA ARG A 11 -3.82 33.29 55.39
C ARG A 11 -4.38 34.61 54.84
N ALA A 12 -4.12 34.91 53.57
CA ALA A 12 -4.74 36.04 52.88
C ALA A 12 -5.17 35.63 51.47
N LYS A 13 -6.50 35.54 51.32
CA LYS A 13 -7.38 35.86 50.19
C LYS A 13 -6.76 35.99 48.79
N ALA A 14 -7.32 35.25 47.83
CA ALA A 14 -7.61 35.79 46.50
C ALA A 14 -8.69 34.95 45.80
N THR A 15 -9.83 35.58 45.55
CA THR A 15 -10.83 35.15 44.56
C THR A 15 -10.43 35.78 43.22
N PRO A 16 -10.40 35.01 42.12
CA PRO A 16 -10.65 35.56 40.78
C PRO A 16 -11.77 34.74 40.09
N VAL A 17 -12.89 35.38 39.72
CA VAL A 17 -13.15 36.00 38.41
C VAL A 17 -13.30 34.96 37.29
N LEU A 18 -14.53 34.89 36.81
CA LEU A 18 -15.01 34.27 35.58
C LEU A 18 -14.14 34.69 34.38
N SER A 19 -13.64 33.74 33.60
CA SER A 19 -13.17 33.99 32.24
C SER A 19 -13.43 32.75 31.40
N GLY A 20 -14.54 32.83 30.65
CA GLY A 20 -14.76 31.97 29.50
C GLY A 20 -13.81 32.41 28.38
N LEU A 21 -13.12 31.44 27.81
CA LEU A 21 -12.43 31.58 26.54
C LEU A 21 -12.70 30.30 25.75
N LEU A 22 -13.50 30.46 24.71
CA LEU A 22 -13.71 29.53 23.62
C LEU A 22 -12.34 29.08 23.08
N ALA A 23 -12.00 27.80 23.25
CA ALA A 23 -11.00 27.15 22.42
C ALA A 23 -11.73 26.42 21.29
N LEU A 24 -11.87 27.09 20.14
CA LEU A 24 -12.13 26.41 18.87
C LEU A 24 -10.87 25.64 18.48
N GLY A 25 -10.79 24.39 18.92
CA GLY A 25 -9.83 23.42 18.39
C GLY A 25 -10.35 22.89 17.06
N VAL A 26 -9.99 23.55 15.95
CA VAL A 26 -10.10 22.97 14.61
C VAL A 26 -9.01 21.90 14.52
N THR A 27 -9.35 20.67 14.87
CA THR A 27 -8.54 19.51 14.51
C THR A 27 -8.60 19.37 13.00
N ALA A 28 -7.53 19.78 12.33
CA ALA A 28 -7.31 19.45 10.93
C ALA A 28 -7.27 17.93 10.80
N ALA A 29 -8.34 17.37 10.27
CA ALA A 29 -8.45 16.00 9.81
C ALA A 29 -7.40 15.75 8.71
N CYS A 30 -6.29 15.11 9.05
CA CYS A 30 -5.60 14.26 8.08
C CYS A 30 -6.25 12.87 8.15
N GLU A 31 -7.48 12.79 7.66
CA GLU A 31 -8.12 11.52 7.36
C GLU A 31 -7.42 10.93 6.13
N GLY A 32 -6.27 10.30 6.39
CA GLY A 32 -5.74 9.30 5.47
C GLY A 32 -6.74 8.15 5.45
N ASP A 33 -7.54 8.09 4.40
CA ASP A 33 -8.55 7.07 4.10
C ASP A 33 -7.93 5.69 3.78
N PHE A 34 -7.08 5.20 4.69
CA PHE A 34 -6.54 3.85 4.71
C PHE A 34 -7.35 2.92 5.63
N ALA A 35 -8.18 3.48 6.51
CA ALA A 35 -8.97 2.73 7.48
C ALA A 35 -10.16 1.94 6.87
N ASN A 36 -10.60 2.28 5.66
CA ASN A 36 -11.68 1.56 4.98
C ASN A 36 -11.24 0.27 4.25
N LEU A 37 -9.95 -0.09 4.28
CA LEU A 37 -9.48 -1.38 3.74
C LEU A 37 -9.60 -2.54 4.74
N ALA A 38 -9.93 -2.26 6.01
CA ALA A 38 -9.93 -3.24 7.09
C ALA A 38 -11.33 -3.62 7.61
N THR A 39 -12.39 -3.46 6.82
CA THR A 39 -13.68 -4.10 7.16
C THR A 39 -13.63 -5.55 6.70
N PRO A 40 -13.68 -6.56 7.60
CA PRO A 40 -13.87 -7.95 7.21
C PRO A 40 -15.35 -8.13 6.83
N GLY A 41 -15.71 -7.62 5.66
CA GLY A 41 -16.94 -7.97 4.96
C GLY A 41 -16.59 -9.10 4.00
N GLY A 42 -17.25 -10.25 4.13
CA GLY A 42 -16.98 -11.45 3.33
C GLY A 42 -16.72 -11.13 1.86
N ALA A 43 -15.68 -11.76 1.29
CA ALA A 43 -15.17 -11.51 -0.05
C ALA A 43 -16.33 -11.49 -1.08
N ALA A 44 -16.86 -10.30 -1.36
CA ALA A 44 -17.88 -10.14 -2.36
C ALA A 44 -17.20 -10.41 -3.71
N LYS A 45 -17.62 -11.45 -4.45
CA LYS A 45 -17.07 -11.84 -5.77
C LYS A 45 -16.50 -10.65 -6.54
N GLY A 46 -15.18 -10.56 -6.60
CA GLY A 46 -14.47 -9.57 -7.39
C GLY A 46 -14.48 -10.05 -8.83
N VAL A 47 -14.71 -9.16 -9.81
CA VAL A 47 -14.47 -9.56 -11.21
C VAL A 47 -12.96 -9.61 -11.37
N ALA A 48 -12.40 -10.81 -11.58
CA ALA A 48 -11.00 -10.98 -11.89
C ALA A 48 -10.73 -10.47 -13.31
N LEU A 49 -9.78 -9.54 -13.46
CA LEU A 49 -9.34 -9.04 -14.76
C LEU A 49 -7.95 -9.57 -15.08
N ASP A 50 -7.77 -10.09 -16.29
CA ASP A 50 -6.45 -10.52 -16.78
C ASP A 50 -5.48 -9.35 -16.93
N ALA A 51 -6.02 -8.17 -17.28
CA ALA A 51 -5.27 -6.93 -17.37
C ALA A 51 -6.20 -5.71 -17.21
N VAL A 52 -5.62 -4.58 -16.80
CA VAL A 52 -6.33 -3.28 -16.79
C VAL A 52 -5.38 -2.15 -17.15
N ALA A 53 -5.88 -1.19 -17.93
CA ALA A 53 -5.14 0.03 -18.25
C ALA A 53 -5.34 1.09 -17.15
N ILE A 54 -4.25 1.71 -16.72
CA ILE A 54 -4.24 2.91 -15.86
C ILE A 54 -3.42 4.01 -16.57
N ALA A 55 -3.29 5.17 -15.93
CA ALA A 55 -2.47 6.29 -16.45
C ALA A 55 -2.84 6.68 -17.88
N ASP A 56 -4.16 6.80 -18.12
CA ASP A 56 -4.71 7.12 -19.44
C ASP A 56 -4.24 6.16 -20.55
N GLY A 57 -3.99 4.90 -20.19
CA GLY A 57 -3.52 3.86 -21.12
C GLY A 57 -1.99 3.71 -21.17
N ALA A 58 -1.23 4.61 -20.56
CA ALA A 58 0.23 4.56 -20.57
C ALA A 58 0.82 3.36 -19.80
N ILE A 59 0.03 2.76 -18.90
CA ILE A 59 0.44 1.59 -18.11
C ILE A 59 -0.67 0.54 -18.17
N VAL A 60 -0.30 -0.69 -18.53
CA VAL A 60 -1.17 -1.86 -18.47
C VAL A 60 -0.71 -2.76 -17.33
N LEU A 61 -1.58 -2.93 -16.33
CA LEU A 61 -1.36 -3.84 -15.21
C LEU A 61 -1.75 -5.25 -15.65
N ARG A 62 -0.81 -6.19 -15.51
CA ARG A 62 -1.03 -7.64 -15.73
C ARG A 62 -0.28 -8.40 -14.64
N GLY A 63 -0.97 -9.31 -13.96
CA GLY A 63 -0.40 -10.09 -12.86
C GLY A 63 0.62 -11.14 -13.31
N PRO A 64 1.39 -11.72 -12.37
CA PRO A 64 2.12 -12.98 -12.58
C PRO A 64 1.17 -14.13 -12.99
N ALA A 65 1.73 -15.26 -13.41
CA ALA A 65 0.91 -16.45 -13.69
C ALA A 65 0.05 -16.83 -12.48
N GLY A 66 -1.24 -17.08 -12.71
CA GLY A 66 -2.21 -17.39 -11.65
C GLY A 66 -2.77 -16.17 -10.89
N TYR A 67 -2.30 -14.95 -11.18
CA TYR A 67 -2.75 -13.72 -10.52
C TYR A 67 -3.55 -12.81 -11.45
N CYS A 68 -4.71 -12.38 -10.97
CA CYS A 68 -5.61 -11.47 -11.67
C CYS A 68 -5.75 -10.17 -10.89
N VAL A 69 -6.07 -9.09 -11.61
CA VAL A 69 -6.39 -7.81 -11.00
C VAL A 69 -7.81 -7.89 -10.42
N ASP A 70 -7.99 -7.48 -9.17
CA ASP A 70 -9.33 -7.31 -8.60
C ASP A 70 -9.95 -6.03 -9.16
N ALA A 71 -10.99 -6.15 -9.99
CA ALA A 71 -11.66 -5.01 -10.61
C ALA A 71 -12.14 -3.96 -9.59
N LYS A 72 -12.56 -4.40 -8.38
CA LYS A 72 -13.13 -3.49 -7.37
C LYS A 72 -12.07 -2.60 -6.73
N SER A 73 -10.82 -3.06 -6.67
CA SER A 73 -9.70 -2.29 -6.14
C SER A 73 -9.20 -1.19 -7.06
N VAL A 74 -9.54 -1.23 -8.36
CA VAL A 74 -8.89 -0.41 -9.39
C VAL A 74 -9.27 1.07 -9.23
N ARG A 75 -8.25 1.89 -8.99
CA ARG A 75 -8.30 3.35 -9.10
C ARG A 75 -7.43 3.76 -10.29
N ALA A 76 -8.04 3.84 -11.48
CA ALA A 76 -7.32 4.02 -12.74
C ALA A 76 -6.91 5.46 -13.07
N ARG A 77 -7.38 6.47 -12.33
CA ARG A 77 -7.16 7.91 -12.59
C ARG A 77 -6.83 8.66 -11.29
N GLY A 78 -6.38 9.91 -11.43
CA GLY A 78 -5.99 10.79 -10.33
C GLY A 78 -4.47 10.80 -10.07
N ASP A 79 -4.05 11.54 -9.05
CA ASP A 79 -2.62 11.74 -8.72
C ASP A 79 -1.94 10.46 -8.20
N ARG A 80 -2.73 9.56 -7.62
CA ARG A 80 -2.32 8.24 -7.14
C ARG A 80 -3.28 7.20 -7.66
N GLN A 81 -2.77 6.31 -8.48
CA GLN A 81 -3.51 5.17 -9.02
C GLN A 81 -3.18 3.92 -8.22
N PHE A 82 -4.11 2.98 -8.16
CA PHE A 82 -4.00 1.80 -7.33
C PHE A 82 -4.69 0.59 -7.95
N ALA A 83 -4.14 -0.60 -7.72
CA ALA A 83 -4.82 -1.87 -7.93
C ALA A 83 -4.29 -2.94 -6.98
N LEU A 84 -5.15 -3.88 -6.62
CA LEU A 84 -4.85 -5.11 -5.91
C LEU A 84 -4.88 -6.27 -6.91
N LEU A 85 -3.97 -7.22 -6.74
CA LEU A 85 -3.97 -8.48 -7.45
C LEU A 85 -3.93 -9.62 -6.44
N ALA A 86 -4.72 -10.65 -6.72
CA ALA A 86 -4.75 -11.89 -5.95
C ALA A 86 -4.85 -13.07 -6.93
N GLN A 87 -4.83 -14.29 -6.41
CA GLN A 87 -4.98 -15.46 -7.26
C GLN A 87 -6.35 -15.42 -7.97
N CYS A 88 -6.37 -15.72 -9.27
CA CYS A 88 -7.57 -15.62 -10.09
C CYS A 88 -8.71 -16.49 -9.55
N ASP A 89 -8.40 -17.70 -9.09
CA ASP A 89 -9.38 -18.65 -8.57
C ASP A 89 -10.05 -18.11 -7.30
N LEU A 90 -9.29 -17.47 -6.40
CA LEU A 90 -9.84 -16.83 -5.19
C LEU A 90 -10.80 -15.68 -5.55
N LEU A 91 -10.42 -14.85 -6.52
CA LEU A 91 -11.25 -13.72 -6.94
C LEU A 91 -12.57 -14.18 -7.59
N ASN A 92 -12.52 -15.26 -8.38
CA ASN A 92 -13.66 -15.78 -9.13
C ASN A 92 -14.58 -16.69 -8.30
N SER A 93 -14.03 -17.59 -7.50
CA SER A 93 -14.77 -18.56 -6.69
C SER A 93 -15.27 -17.97 -5.37
N GLY A 94 -14.48 -17.07 -4.76
CA GLY A 94 -14.68 -16.63 -3.38
C GLY A 94 -14.31 -17.68 -2.34
N GLU A 95 -13.76 -18.83 -2.74
CA GLU A 95 -13.37 -19.93 -1.87
C GLU A 95 -11.86 -19.89 -1.62
N VAL A 96 -11.44 -20.18 -0.38
CA VAL A 96 -10.04 -20.06 0.09
C VAL A 96 -9.45 -21.45 0.43
N GLU A 97 -10.20 -22.54 0.24
CA GLU A 97 -9.76 -23.89 0.61
C GLU A 97 -8.56 -24.36 -0.22
N GLY A 98 -7.50 -24.80 0.46
CA GLY A 98 -6.32 -25.43 -0.17
C GLY A 98 -5.21 -24.50 -0.65
N VAL A 99 -5.35 -23.18 -0.48
CA VAL A 99 -4.35 -22.21 -0.92
C VAL A 99 -3.40 -21.86 0.25
N THR A 100 -2.24 -22.51 0.32
CA THR A 100 -1.25 -22.29 1.39
C THR A 100 -0.31 -21.10 1.11
N THR A 101 -0.39 -20.49 -0.07
CA THR A 101 0.41 -19.33 -0.49
C THR A 101 -0.48 -18.16 -0.89
N LEU A 102 -1.32 -17.72 0.05
CA LEU A 102 -2.14 -16.52 -0.10
C LEU A 102 -1.26 -15.28 -0.06
N SER A 103 -0.62 -14.96 -1.17
CA SER A 103 0.00 -13.65 -1.36
C SER A 103 -0.98 -12.69 -2.02
N VAL A 104 -1.08 -11.48 -1.49
CA VAL A 104 -1.79 -10.36 -2.11
C VAL A 104 -0.74 -9.38 -2.63
N LEU A 105 -0.90 -8.98 -3.89
CA LEU A 105 -0.03 -8.00 -4.52
C LEU A 105 -0.76 -6.67 -4.62
N THR A 106 -0.03 -5.57 -4.46
CA THR A 106 -0.58 -4.24 -4.76
C THR A 106 0.34 -3.48 -5.70
N VAL A 107 -0.28 -2.64 -6.52
CA VAL A 107 0.39 -1.68 -7.39
C VAL A 107 -0.14 -0.31 -7.05
N THR A 108 0.78 0.63 -6.83
CA THR A 108 0.48 2.05 -6.75
C THR A 108 1.30 2.76 -7.82
N ALA A 109 0.68 3.62 -8.61
CA ALA A 109 1.38 4.47 -9.58
C ALA A 109 1.19 5.94 -9.22
N VAL A 110 2.29 6.68 -9.20
CA VAL A 110 2.29 8.13 -9.00
C VAL A 110 3.09 8.79 -10.10
N ARG A 111 2.60 9.93 -10.60
CA ARG A 111 3.33 10.69 -11.62
C ARG A 111 4.64 11.19 -11.02
N SER A 112 5.75 11.01 -11.72
CA SER A 112 7.06 11.44 -11.23
C SER A 112 7.76 12.28 -12.28
N GLY A 113 8.19 13.48 -11.89
CA GLY A 113 8.72 14.50 -12.80
C GLY A 113 10.19 14.37 -13.19
N SER A 114 10.93 13.34 -12.73
CA SER A 114 12.35 13.23 -13.06
C SER A 114 12.85 11.82 -13.36
N GLU A 115 13.68 11.76 -14.41
CA GLU A 115 14.72 10.77 -14.66
C GLU A 115 15.77 10.91 -13.56
N GLY A 116 15.88 9.93 -12.68
CA GLY A 116 16.83 9.92 -11.56
C GLY A 116 16.96 8.51 -10.99
N PRO A 117 17.93 8.26 -10.10
CA PRO A 117 18.10 6.94 -9.51
C PRO A 117 16.81 6.50 -8.77
N LEU A 118 16.49 5.21 -8.81
CA LEU A 118 15.44 4.67 -7.93
C LEU A 118 15.84 4.86 -6.47
N PRO A 119 14.87 5.12 -5.57
CA PRO A 119 15.15 5.28 -4.14
C PRO A 119 15.95 4.09 -3.60
N SER A 120 16.83 4.38 -2.65
CA SER A 120 17.57 3.37 -1.89
C SER A 120 16.63 2.50 -1.04
N ALA A 121 17.13 1.37 -0.55
CA ALA A 121 16.33 0.50 0.31
C ALA A 121 15.84 1.21 1.58
N GLN A 122 16.69 2.07 2.17
CA GLN A 122 16.37 2.86 3.36
C GLN A 122 15.31 3.93 3.04
N GLN A 123 15.38 4.58 1.87
CA GLN A 123 14.35 5.52 1.44
C GLN A 123 13.01 4.84 1.18
N ILE A 124 13.00 3.60 0.70
CA ILE A 124 11.78 2.79 0.54
C ILE A 124 11.21 2.38 1.91
N ALA A 125 12.07 2.06 2.89
CA ALA A 125 11.65 1.64 4.23
C ALA A 125 11.14 2.80 5.10
N ALA A 126 11.67 4.01 4.94
CA ALA A 126 11.40 5.16 5.80
C ALA A 126 9.91 5.47 6.07
N PRO A 127 8.98 5.35 5.11
CA PRO A 127 7.55 5.63 5.35
C PRO A 127 6.85 4.60 6.26
N PHE A 128 7.46 3.44 6.52
CA PHE A 128 6.84 2.34 7.28
C PHE A 128 7.17 2.38 8.79
N GLY A 129 7.75 3.48 9.27
CA GLY A 129 8.10 3.64 10.68
C GLY A 129 9.32 2.78 11.07
N PRO A 130 9.41 2.31 12.34
CA PRO A 130 10.53 1.51 12.81
C PRO A 130 10.46 0.10 12.21
N THR A 131 10.97 -0.05 10.99
CA THR A 131 11.11 -1.33 10.29
C THR A 131 12.57 -1.58 9.92
N GLN A 132 12.97 -2.84 9.86
CA GLN A 132 14.31 -3.24 9.41
C GLN A 132 14.25 -3.73 7.97
N VAL A 133 15.26 -3.33 7.19
CA VAL A 133 15.52 -3.92 5.87
C VAL A 133 16.18 -5.28 6.09
N LEU A 134 15.41 -6.36 5.93
CA LEU A 134 15.92 -7.73 6.05
C LEU A 134 16.70 -8.15 4.80
N ASN A 135 16.23 -7.70 3.64
CA ASN A 135 16.87 -8.00 2.36
C ASN A 135 16.68 -6.83 1.39
N SER A 136 17.64 -6.66 0.48
CA SER A 136 17.61 -5.62 -0.54
C SER A 136 18.25 -6.16 -1.80
N THR A 137 17.60 -5.98 -2.94
CA THR A 137 18.12 -6.43 -4.21
C THR A 137 17.67 -5.49 -5.32
N ARG A 138 18.61 -5.13 -6.19
CA ARG A 138 18.32 -4.42 -7.44
C ARG A 138 18.53 -5.36 -8.62
N ARG A 139 17.50 -5.52 -9.46
CA ARG A 139 17.54 -6.35 -10.67
C ARG A 139 16.63 -5.73 -11.71
N ARG A 140 16.99 -5.78 -13.00
CA ARG A 140 16.14 -5.32 -14.12
C ARG A 140 15.44 -3.99 -13.82
N ASP A 141 16.18 -2.98 -13.35
CA ASP A 141 15.65 -1.64 -13.02
C ASP A 141 14.44 -1.61 -12.07
N ILE A 142 14.36 -2.57 -11.15
CA ILE A 142 13.50 -2.52 -9.97
C ILE A 142 14.37 -2.64 -8.71
N GLN A 143 14.07 -1.79 -7.72
CA GLN A 143 14.60 -1.90 -6.36
C GLN A 143 13.60 -2.69 -5.51
N LEU A 144 14.04 -3.82 -4.96
CA LEU A 144 13.24 -4.68 -4.08
C LEU A 144 13.81 -4.63 -2.67
N VAL A 145 12.92 -4.60 -1.69
CA VAL A 145 13.26 -4.52 -0.26
C VAL A 145 12.30 -5.40 0.52
N GLN A 146 12.83 -6.25 1.40
CA GLN A 146 12.06 -7.01 2.37
C GLN A 146 12.08 -6.26 3.69
N LEU A 147 10.91 -5.97 4.24
CA LEU A 147 10.74 -5.23 5.49
C LEU A 147 10.32 -6.18 6.59
N SER A 148 10.82 -5.96 7.81
CA SER A 148 10.60 -6.86 8.95
C SER A 148 9.23 -6.72 9.62
N SER A 149 8.46 -5.69 9.28
CA SER A 149 7.22 -5.32 9.96
C SER A 149 6.30 -4.51 9.05
N GLY A 150 5.01 -4.44 9.40
CA GLY A 150 4.01 -3.61 8.74
C GLY A 150 3.17 -4.34 7.69
N GLY A 151 3.43 -5.63 7.43
CA GLY A 151 2.57 -6.46 6.58
C GLY A 151 1.19 -6.70 7.20
N ASP A 152 1.19 -6.98 8.50
CA ASP A 152 0.05 -7.13 9.40
C ASP A 152 -0.78 -5.84 9.59
N SER A 153 -0.24 -4.67 9.20
CA SER A 153 -1.02 -3.42 9.22
C SER A 153 -2.16 -3.40 8.21
N VAL A 154 -2.10 -4.25 7.18
CA VAL A 154 -3.19 -4.44 6.20
C VAL A 154 -4.30 -5.32 6.77
N THR A 155 -3.93 -6.34 7.54
CA THR A 155 -4.83 -7.25 8.25
C THR A 155 -4.02 -8.06 9.27
N GLU A 156 -4.59 -8.33 10.45
CA GLU A 156 -3.95 -9.12 11.50
C GLU A 156 -3.60 -10.56 11.08
N LEU A 157 -4.17 -11.05 9.97
CA LEU A 157 -3.91 -12.38 9.41
C LEU A 157 -2.67 -12.43 8.49
N ALA A 158 -2.04 -11.29 8.22
CA ALA A 158 -0.88 -11.20 7.36
C ALA A 158 0.43 -11.32 8.16
N ASP A 159 1.43 -11.94 7.54
CA ASP A 159 2.80 -11.94 8.04
C ASP A 159 3.31 -10.48 8.12
N PRO A 160 3.89 -10.03 9.27
CA PRO A 160 4.50 -8.70 9.38
C PRO A 160 5.59 -8.45 8.34
N VAL A 161 6.31 -9.50 7.94
CA VAL A 161 7.36 -9.47 6.92
C VAL A 161 6.73 -9.42 5.53
N HIS A 162 7.11 -8.42 4.76
CA HIS A 162 6.56 -8.22 3.43
C HIS A 162 7.59 -7.63 2.46
N TRP A 163 7.33 -7.76 1.17
CA TRP A 163 8.17 -7.19 0.12
C TRP A 163 7.62 -5.88 -0.41
N ARG A 164 8.53 -4.96 -0.71
CA ARG A 164 8.29 -3.74 -1.47
C ARG A 164 9.13 -3.75 -2.73
N GLY A 165 8.58 -3.22 -3.82
CA GLY A 165 9.27 -3.00 -5.09
C GLY A 165 9.07 -1.58 -5.57
N VAL A 166 10.08 -0.96 -6.16
CA VAL A 166 9.94 0.34 -6.83
C VAL A 166 10.64 0.32 -8.17
N PHE A 167 9.91 0.68 -9.23
CA PHE A 167 10.46 0.89 -10.57
C PHE A 167 9.77 2.07 -11.27
N ARG A 168 10.27 2.46 -12.43
CA ARG A 168 9.70 3.55 -13.24
C ARG A 168 9.31 3.05 -14.62
N ILE A 169 8.22 3.60 -15.15
CA ILE A 169 7.73 3.36 -16.52
C ILE A 169 6.81 4.51 -16.95
N ALA A 170 6.91 4.92 -18.21
CA ALA A 170 6.01 5.91 -18.83
C ALA A 170 5.81 7.23 -18.05
N GLY A 171 6.84 7.71 -17.35
CA GLY A 171 6.75 8.94 -16.53
C GLY A 171 6.11 8.77 -15.14
N TYR A 172 5.89 7.52 -14.72
CA TYR A 172 5.37 7.17 -13.39
C TYR A 172 6.42 6.40 -12.58
N THR A 173 6.37 6.60 -11.27
CA THR A 173 7.02 5.71 -10.30
C THR A 173 5.97 4.73 -9.80
N LEU A 174 6.23 3.44 -9.98
CA LEU A 174 5.38 2.36 -9.52
C LEU A 174 5.94 1.80 -8.22
N GLY A 175 5.12 1.81 -7.18
CA GLY A 175 5.33 1.06 -5.95
C GLY A 175 4.57 -0.25 -6.01
N LEU A 176 5.26 -1.35 -5.75
CA LEU A 176 4.70 -2.68 -5.63
C LEU A 176 4.81 -3.15 -4.18
N ALA A 177 3.88 -3.98 -3.74
CA ALA A 177 4.03 -4.74 -2.49
C ALA A 177 3.51 -6.17 -2.66
N ALA A 178 4.14 -7.11 -1.97
CA ALA A 178 3.65 -8.47 -1.78
C ALA A 178 3.50 -8.73 -0.28
N TYR A 179 2.27 -8.98 0.13
CA TYR A 179 1.88 -9.38 1.47
C TYR A 179 1.55 -10.86 1.44
N SER A 180 1.83 -11.58 2.53
CA SER A 180 1.50 -13.00 2.66
C SER A 180 0.60 -13.19 3.88
N ALA A 181 -0.25 -14.21 3.86
CA ALA A 181 -0.78 -14.76 5.11
C ALA A 181 0.38 -15.19 6.03
N GLU A 182 0.11 -15.20 7.34
CA GLU A 182 1.02 -15.74 8.34
C GLU A 182 1.55 -17.13 7.93
N ASP A 183 2.85 -17.35 8.13
CA ASP A 183 3.60 -18.55 7.71
C ASP A 183 3.58 -18.88 6.20
N GLY A 184 2.98 -18.03 5.35
CA GLY A 184 2.94 -18.22 3.91
C GLY A 184 4.28 -17.88 3.23
N GLU A 185 4.60 -18.57 2.13
CA GLU A 185 5.90 -18.41 1.45
C GLU A 185 6.12 -17.02 0.83
N GLY A 186 5.07 -16.20 0.75
CA GLY A 186 5.09 -14.85 0.18
C GLY A 186 5.95 -13.86 0.98
N SER A 187 6.17 -14.10 2.28
CA SER A 187 7.12 -13.29 3.06
C SER A 187 8.58 -13.62 2.70
N GLY A 188 8.84 -14.82 2.16
CA GLY A 188 10.16 -15.29 1.70
C GLY A 188 10.51 -14.93 0.25
N ARG A 189 11.33 -15.75 -0.41
CA ARG A 189 11.77 -15.48 -1.79
C ARG A 189 10.64 -15.50 -2.81
N ALA A 190 9.56 -16.24 -2.56
CA ALA A 190 8.43 -16.32 -3.49
C ALA A 190 7.77 -14.93 -3.69
N GLY A 191 7.61 -14.14 -2.62
CA GLY A 191 7.09 -12.77 -2.74
C GLY A 191 7.97 -11.86 -3.60
N ARG A 192 9.29 -11.94 -3.43
CA ARG A 192 10.24 -11.21 -4.30
C ARG A 192 10.07 -11.60 -5.77
N ASP A 193 9.93 -12.89 -6.05
CA ASP A 193 9.86 -13.42 -7.41
C ASP A 193 8.50 -13.10 -8.05
N LEU A 194 7.41 -13.03 -7.26
CA LEU A 194 6.12 -12.47 -7.67
C LEU A 194 6.24 -11.00 -8.08
N LEU A 195 6.94 -10.16 -7.29
CA LEU A 195 7.13 -8.75 -7.62
C LEU A 195 7.99 -8.54 -8.87
N LEU A 196 9.03 -9.36 -9.08
CA LEU A 196 9.83 -9.36 -10.30
C LEU A 196 8.97 -9.70 -11.52
N SER A 197 8.17 -10.75 -11.42
CA SER A 197 7.29 -11.20 -12.50
C SER A 197 6.21 -10.16 -12.83
N LEU A 198 5.63 -9.52 -11.80
CA LEU A 198 4.66 -8.44 -11.95
C LEU A 198 5.27 -7.23 -12.68
N ALA A 199 6.45 -6.78 -12.25
CA ALA A 199 7.13 -5.66 -12.90
C ALA A 199 7.44 -5.95 -14.39
N ASP A 200 7.91 -7.16 -14.69
CA ASP A 200 8.21 -7.57 -16.07
C ASP A 200 6.95 -7.66 -16.94
N ASN A 201 5.84 -8.17 -16.41
CA ASN A 201 4.57 -8.24 -17.11
C ASN A 201 3.98 -6.85 -17.39
N ILE A 202 4.09 -5.91 -16.44
CA ILE A 202 3.67 -4.53 -16.64
C ILE A 202 4.49 -3.87 -17.76
N ARG A 203 5.81 -4.02 -17.75
CA ARG A 203 6.69 -3.45 -18.79
C ARG A 203 6.35 -3.97 -20.18
N LYS A 204 6.21 -5.29 -20.32
CA LYS A 204 5.86 -5.92 -21.60
C LYS A 204 4.49 -5.47 -22.09
N SER A 205 3.49 -5.45 -21.21
CA SER A 205 2.11 -5.11 -21.59
C SER A 205 1.95 -3.63 -21.93
N SER A 206 2.69 -2.74 -21.25
CA SER A 206 2.61 -1.29 -21.47
C SER A 206 3.37 -0.82 -22.71
N THR A 207 4.42 -1.55 -23.11
CA THR A 207 5.15 -1.26 -24.36
C THR A 207 4.42 -1.79 -25.59
N ALA A 208 3.78 -2.95 -25.49
CA ALA A 208 2.93 -3.49 -26.56
C ALA A 208 1.65 -2.65 -26.79
N GLY A 209 1.06 -2.10 -25.72
CA GLY A 209 -0.11 -1.21 -25.82
C GLY A 209 0.20 0.18 -26.40
N GLY A 210 1.46 0.64 -26.31
CA GLY A 210 1.90 1.94 -26.85
C GLY A 210 2.14 1.97 -28.36
N THR A 211 2.24 0.81 -29.02
CA THR A 211 2.53 0.69 -30.46
C THR A 211 1.30 0.64 -31.38
N GLY A 212 0.12 1.03 -30.88
CA GLY A 212 -1.04 1.29 -31.74
C GLY A 212 -1.92 0.09 -32.03
N ASP A 213 -2.19 -0.75 -31.02
CA ASP A 213 -3.42 -1.54 -31.01
C ASP A 213 -4.40 -0.87 -30.05
N THR A 214 -5.24 0.00 -30.62
CA THR A 214 -6.51 0.36 -30.02
C THR A 214 -7.26 -0.92 -29.70
N ILE A 215 -7.32 -1.30 -28.42
CA ILE A 215 -8.28 -2.29 -27.93
C ILE A 215 -9.66 -1.74 -28.28
N GLY A 216 -10.22 -2.28 -29.37
CA GLY A 216 -11.53 -1.93 -29.87
C GLY A 216 -12.55 -2.08 -28.76
N THR A 217 -13.26 -0.99 -28.51
CA THR A 217 -14.49 -0.96 -27.72
C THR A 217 -15.39 -2.09 -28.24
N GLN A 218 -15.51 -3.18 -27.49
CA GLN A 218 -16.47 -4.23 -27.81
C GLN A 218 -17.87 -3.64 -27.58
N ARG A 219 -18.45 -3.13 -28.66
CA ARG A 219 -19.85 -2.70 -28.72
C ARG A 219 -20.72 -3.96 -28.64
N PRO A 220 -21.66 -4.06 -27.70
CA PRO A 220 -22.61 -5.17 -27.71
C PRO A 220 -23.47 -5.05 -28.98
N GLY A 221 -23.55 -6.17 -29.70
CA GLY A 221 -24.30 -6.30 -30.94
C GLY A 221 -25.80 -6.06 -30.75
N SER A 222 -26.39 -5.52 -31.81
CA SER A 222 -27.80 -5.22 -32.03
C SER A 222 -28.73 -6.42 -31.90
#